data_AF-A0A426YIS8-F1
#
_entry.id   AF-A0A426YIS8-F1
#
_cell.length_a   1.000
_cell.length_b   1.000
_cell.length_c   1.000
_cell.angle_alpha   90.00
_cell.angle_beta   90.00
_cell.angle_gamma   90.00
#
_symmetry.space_group_name_H-M   'P 1'
#
loop_
_entity.id
_entity.type
_entity.pdbx_description
1 polymer ?
#
loop_
_entity_poly.entity_id
_entity_poly.type
_entity_poly.pdbx_seq_one_letter_code
_entity_poly.pdbx_strand_id
1 'polypeptide(L)'
;RATFISHGNTARLAKEHGDLKLAQICGIIASDEKRHETAYTKIVEKLFEIDPNGTVLAFADMMKKKISMPAHLMYDGRDVNLFDHFSAVAQRLGIYTAKDYADILEFLVNRWKIGDLTGLSGEGNKAQDFVCTLAPRIRKLEERAQARAKQAPAIIPFSWIDDRKVQL
;
A
#
# COMPACT_ATOMS: atom_id res chain seq x y z
N ARG A 1 -4.54 -6.65 -0.91
CA ARG A 1 -3.15 -6.66 -1.45
C ARG A 1 -2.14 -6.01 -0.49
N ALA A 2 -2.37 -4.79 0.00
CA ALA A 2 -1.45 -4.15 0.96
C ALA A 2 -1.19 -5.04 2.19
N THR A 3 -2.26 -5.53 2.83
CA THR A 3 -2.22 -6.49 3.95
C THR A 3 -1.51 -7.80 3.60
N PHE A 4 -1.76 -8.37 2.41
CA PHE A 4 -1.02 -9.54 1.90
C PHE A 4 0.49 -9.31 1.88
N ILE A 5 0.93 -8.15 1.38
CA ILE A 5 2.36 -7.77 1.35
C ILE A 5 2.90 -7.61 2.77
N SER A 6 2.21 -6.83 3.61
CA SER A 6 2.65 -6.58 5.00
C SER A 6 2.78 -7.88 5.80
N HIS A 7 1.77 -8.76 5.77
CA HIS A 7 1.83 -10.03 6.47
C HIS A 7 2.88 -10.97 5.88
N GLY A 8 3.04 -11.01 4.56
CA GLY A 8 4.08 -11.81 3.91
C GLY A 8 5.50 -11.36 4.29
N ASN A 9 5.75 -10.06 4.32
CA ASN A 9 7.04 -9.50 4.75
C ASN A 9 7.31 -9.75 6.23
N THR A 10 6.30 -9.57 7.10
CA THR A 10 6.44 -9.91 8.53
C THR A 10 6.70 -11.40 8.74
N ALA A 11 6.05 -12.29 7.96
CA ALA A 11 6.31 -13.72 8.01
C ALA A 11 7.77 -14.06 7.66
N ARG A 12 8.32 -13.41 6.63
CA ARG A 12 9.73 -13.57 6.24
C ARG A 12 10.67 -13.07 7.34
N LEU A 13 10.41 -11.89 7.91
CA LEU A 13 11.19 -11.37 9.03
C LEU A 13 11.14 -12.29 10.26
N ALA A 14 9.97 -12.82 10.60
CA ALA A 14 9.84 -13.77 11.71
C ALA A 14 10.70 -15.02 11.49
N LYS A 15 10.69 -15.57 10.26
CA LYS A 15 11.53 -16.69 9.87
C LYS A 15 13.03 -16.36 9.94
N GLU A 16 13.43 -15.18 9.48
CA GLU A 16 14.82 -14.69 9.54
C GLU A 16 15.32 -14.56 10.98
N HIS A 17 14.44 -14.22 11.93
CA HIS A 17 14.74 -14.20 13.37
C HIS A 17 14.57 -15.57 14.07
N GLY A 18 14.32 -16.65 13.31
CA GLY A 18 14.23 -18.01 13.84
C GLY A 18 12.87 -18.43 14.39
N ASP A 19 11.84 -17.57 14.33
CA ASP A 19 10.50 -17.91 14.80
C ASP A 19 9.61 -18.46 13.67
N LEU A 20 9.68 -19.77 13.48
CA LEU A 20 8.90 -20.48 12.46
C LEU A 20 7.39 -20.48 12.73
N LYS A 21 6.97 -20.42 14.00
CA LYS A 21 5.54 -20.43 14.36
C LYS A 21 4.91 -19.08 14.05
N LEU A 22 5.58 -17.98 14.41
CA LEU A 22 5.12 -16.65 14.05
C LEU A 22 5.10 -16.47 12.53
N ALA A 23 6.12 -16.97 11.82
CA ALA A 23 6.13 -16.97 10.36
C ALA A 23 4.91 -17.72 9.78
N GLN A 24 4.55 -18.87 10.34
CA GLN A 24 3.37 -19.63 9.92
C GLN A 24 2.07 -18.85 10.18
N ILE A 25 1.91 -18.23 11.35
CA ILE A 25 0.73 -17.41 11.67
C ILE A 25 0.56 -16.27 10.65
N CYS A 26 1.62 -15.49 10.42
CA CYS A 26 1.59 -14.40 9.45
C CYS A 26 1.32 -14.91 8.02
N GLY A 27 1.90 -16.06 7.65
CA GLY A 27 1.70 -16.68 6.34
C GLY A 27 0.27 -17.15 6.10
N ILE A 28 -0.40 -17.72 7.11
CA ILE A 28 -1.81 -18.13 7.02
C ILE A 28 -2.69 -16.91 6.76
N ILE A 29 -2.51 -15.83 7.54
CA ILE A 29 -3.27 -14.60 7.33
C ILE A 29 -3.01 -14.03 5.92
N ALA A 30 -1.75 -13.97 5.48
CA ALA A 30 -1.42 -13.52 4.13
C ALA A 30 -2.12 -14.36 3.04
N SER A 31 -2.24 -15.68 3.22
CA SER A 31 -2.94 -16.55 2.27
C SER A 31 -4.43 -16.20 2.14
N ASP A 32 -5.07 -15.80 3.23
CA ASP A 32 -6.46 -15.35 3.26
C ASP A 32 -6.60 -14.00 2.55
N GLU A 33 -5.70 -13.07 2.84
CA GLU A 33 -5.64 -11.76 2.18
C GLU A 33 -5.47 -11.88 0.65
N LYS A 34 -4.76 -12.91 0.18
CA LYS A 34 -4.61 -13.15 -1.27
C LYS A 34 -5.90 -13.63 -1.91
N ARG A 35 -6.70 -14.44 -1.20
CA ARG A 35 -8.03 -14.88 -1.67
C ARG A 35 -8.99 -13.69 -1.72
N HIS A 36 -8.98 -12.83 -0.71
CA HIS A 36 -9.77 -11.59 -0.69
C HIS A 36 -9.39 -10.65 -1.83
N GLU A 37 -8.10 -10.41 -2.05
CA GLU A 37 -7.62 -9.63 -3.19
C GLU A 37 -8.13 -10.20 -4.52
N THR A 38 -8.09 -11.52 -4.70
CA THR A 38 -8.55 -12.18 -5.92
C THR A 38 -10.05 -11.98 -6.13
N ALA A 39 -10.85 -12.08 -5.07
CA ALA A 39 -12.29 -11.83 -5.15
C ALA A 39 -12.60 -10.37 -5.54
N TYR A 40 -12.01 -9.39 -4.84
CA TYR A 40 -12.27 -7.97 -5.12
C TYR A 40 -11.76 -7.52 -6.50
N THR A 41 -10.61 -8.03 -6.94
CA THR A 41 -10.08 -7.70 -8.27
C THR A 41 -10.97 -8.24 -9.40
N LYS A 42 -11.60 -9.41 -9.22
CA LYS A 42 -12.59 -9.95 -10.17
C LYS A 42 -13.88 -9.14 -10.23
N ILE A 43 -14.33 -8.61 -9.09
CA ILE A 43 -15.51 -7.73 -9.06
C ILE A 43 -15.24 -6.49 -9.91
N VAL A 44 -14.13 -5.81 -9.68
CA VAL A 44 -13.78 -4.59 -10.45
C VAL A 44 -13.47 -4.91 -11.92
N GLU A 45 -12.86 -6.06 -12.21
CA GLU A 45 -12.71 -6.54 -13.59
C GLU A 45 -14.07 -6.64 -14.29
N LYS A 46 -15.08 -7.21 -13.63
CA LYS A 46 -16.42 -7.28 -14.20
C LYS A 46 -17.07 -5.90 -14.38
N LEU A 47 -16.79 -4.95 -13.49
CA LEU A 47 -17.24 -3.57 -13.64
C LEU A 47 -16.60 -2.88 -14.85
N PHE A 48 -15.32 -3.16 -15.15
CA PHE A 48 -14.70 -2.65 -16.38
C PHE A 48 -15.32 -3.23 -17.66
N GLU A 49 -15.84 -4.46 -17.64
CA GLU A 49 -16.57 -5.03 -18.77
C GLU A 49 -17.94 -4.36 -19.00
N ILE A 50 -18.62 -3.95 -17.92
CA ILE A 50 -20.00 -3.44 -17.98
C ILE A 50 -20.03 -1.91 -18.11
N ASP A 51 -19.20 -1.21 -17.36
CA ASP A 51 -19.11 0.25 -17.32
C ASP A 51 -17.64 0.71 -17.24
N PRO A 52 -16.89 0.64 -18.36
CA PRO A 52 -15.49 1.02 -18.38
C PRO A 52 -15.28 2.51 -18.07
N ASN A 53 -16.21 3.39 -18.46
CA ASN A 53 -16.12 4.83 -18.22
C ASN A 53 -16.30 5.18 -16.74
N GLY A 54 -17.38 4.74 -16.11
CA GLY A 54 -17.60 5.00 -14.68
C GLY A 54 -16.51 4.37 -13.82
N THR A 55 -16.09 3.16 -14.16
CA THR A 55 -15.07 2.42 -13.39
C THR A 55 -13.70 3.09 -13.47
N VAL A 56 -13.24 3.56 -14.65
CA VAL A 56 -11.95 4.26 -14.76
C VAL A 56 -11.97 5.62 -14.05
N LEU A 57 -13.10 6.34 -14.10
CA LEU A 57 -13.27 7.60 -13.38
C LEU A 57 -13.22 7.40 -11.87
N ALA A 58 -13.89 6.36 -11.35
CA ALA A 58 -13.85 6.00 -9.94
C ALA A 58 -12.43 5.60 -9.50
N PHE A 59 -11.71 4.84 -10.32
CA PHE A 59 -10.33 4.47 -10.01
C PHE A 59 -9.42 5.71 -9.94
N ALA A 60 -9.53 6.62 -10.92
CA ALA A 60 -8.79 7.88 -10.92
C ALA A 60 -9.15 8.77 -9.72
N ASP A 61 -10.43 8.84 -9.34
CA ASP A 61 -10.90 9.60 -8.19
C ASP A 61 -10.27 9.09 -6.88
N MET A 62 -10.30 7.77 -6.66
CA MET A 62 -9.65 7.16 -5.49
C MET A 62 -8.14 7.42 -5.47
N MET A 63 -7.48 7.41 -6.64
CA MET A 63 -6.05 7.74 -6.73
C MET A 63 -5.75 9.22 -6.45
N LYS A 64 -6.65 10.14 -6.83
CA LYS A 64 -6.52 11.57 -6.48
C LYS A 64 -6.71 11.80 -4.98
N LYS A 65 -7.65 11.09 -4.36
CA LYS A 65 -7.90 11.13 -2.90
C LYS A 65 -6.76 10.49 -2.08
N LYS A 66 -5.95 9.65 -2.73
CA LYS A 66 -4.99 8.71 -2.13
C LYS A 66 -5.73 7.63 -1.32
N ILE A 67 -5.23 6.40 -1.38
CA ILE A 67 -5.80 5.34 -0.54
C ILE A 67 -5.29 5.52 0.88
N SER A 68 -6.10 6.18 1.71
CA SER A 68 -5.83 6.33 3.15
C SER A 68 -5.83 4.96 3.82
N MET A 69 -4.82 4.72 4.66
CA MET A 69 -4.76 3.49 5.44
C MET A 69 -5.92 3.47 6.45
N PRO A 70 -6.60 2.32 6.67
CA PRO A 70 -7.76 2.27 7.54
C PRO A 70 -7.50 2.78 8.97
N ALA A 71 -6.30 2.49 9.50
CA ALA A 71 -5.87 2.90 10.83
C ALA A 71 -5.15 4.27 10.86
N HIS A 72 -5.32 5.15 9.86
CA HIS A 72 -4.63 6.44 9.81
C HIS A 72 -4.94 7.40 10.98
N LEU A 73 -6.00 7.14 11.75
CA LEU A 73 -6.38 7.88 12.97
C LEU A 73 -5.99 7.13 14.25
N MET A 74 -4.99 6.24 14.17
CA MET A 74 -4.51 5.48 15.32
C MET A 74 -3.98 6.42 16.42
N TYR A 75 -4.43 6.19 17.65
CA TYR A 75 -4.09 7.01 18.82
C TYR A 75 -4.03 6.12 20.07
N ASP A 76 -3.00 6.30 20.90
CA ASP A 76 -2.79 5.54 22.14
C ASP A 76 -3.09 6.35 23.42
N GLY A 77 -3.63 7.57 23.29
CA GLY A 77 -3.85 8.48 24.41
C GLY A 77 -2.71 9.46 24.66
N ARG A 78 -1.59 9.37 23.94
CA ARG A 78 -0.39 10.22 24.17
C ARG A 78 0.21 10.76 22.88
N ASP A 79 0.40 9.91 21.87
CA ASP A 79 1.07 10.27 20.62
C ASP A 79 0.05 10.60 19.53
N VAL A 80 -0.07 11.89 19.22
CA VAL A 80 -0.99 12.39 18.17
C VAL A 80 -0.59 12.00 16.75
N ASN A 81 0.66 11.56 16.54
CA ASN A 81 1.19 11.16 15.24
C ASN A 81 1.51 9.65 15.18
N LEU A 82 0.88 8.85 16.05
CA LEU A 82 1.19 7.43 16.25
C LEU A 82 1.14 6.62 14.94
N PHE A 83 0.19 6.92 14.05
CA PHE A 83 0.13 6.27 12.74
C PHE A 83 1.34 6.56 11.85
N ASP A 84 1.80 7.82 11.80
CA ASP A 84 2.95 8.21 11.00
C ASP A 84 4.24 7.60 11.55
N HIS A 85 4.39 7.59 12.87
CA HIS A 85 5.50 6.95 13.54
C HIS A 85 5.52 5.43 13.31
N PHE A 86 4.39 4.75 13.47
CA PHE A 86 4.27 3.33 13.12
C PHE A 86 4.62 3.07 11.64
N SER A 87 4.11 3.90 10.74
CA SER A 87 4.35 3.78 9.30
C SER A 87 5.82 3.98 8.94
N ALA A 88 6.53 4.89 9.62
CA ALA A 88 7.96 5.08 9.43
C ALA A 88 8.75 3.81 9.81
N VAL A 89 8.45 3.20 10.96
CA VAL A 89 9.07 1.94 11.37
C VAL A 89 8.78 0.82 10.35
N ALA A 90 7.55 0.71 9.88
CA ALA A 90 7.16 -0.29 8.86
C ALA A 90 7.88 -0.08 7.52
N GLN A 91 8.04 1.19 7.09
CA GLN A 91 8.81 1.57 5.90
C GLN A 91 10.28 1.18 6.07
N ARG A 92 10.91 1.53 7.19
CA ARG A 92 12.33 1.26 7.45
C ARG A 92 12.63 -0.24 7.51
N LEU A 93 11.74 -1.02 8.11
CA LEU A 93 11.86 -2.48 8.19
C LEU A 93 11.50 -3.19 6.87
N GLY A 94 11.02 -2.46 5.86
CA GLY A 94 10.59 -3.03 4.58
C GLY A 94 9.35 -3.93 4.71
N ILE A 95 8.51 -3.70 5.72
CA ILE A 95 7.25 -4.43 5.90
C ILE A 95 6.22 -3.94 4.89
N TYR A 96 6.05 -2.62 4.81
CA TYR A 96 5.22 -1.97 3.81
C TYR A 96 5.77 -0.58 3.51
N THR A 97 6.05 -0.33 2.24
CA THR A 97 6.74 0.87 1.78
C THR A 97 5.90 1.66 0.78
N ALA A 98 6.27 2.93 0.56
CA ALA A 98 5.74 3.73 -0.53
C ALA A 98 6.01 3.10 -1.92
N LYS A 99 7.08 2.31 -2.06
CA LYS A 99 7.32 1.49 -3.26
C LYS A 99 6.25 0.40 -3.42
N ASP A 100 5.90 -0.31 -2.35
CA ASP A 100 4.84 -1.32 -2.37
C ASP A 100 3.49 -0.71 -2.79
N TYR A 101 3.19 0.52 -2.35
CA TYR A 101 2.00 1.27 -2.81
C TYR A 101 2.01 1.46 -4.34
N ALA A 102 3.15 1.90 -4.90
CA ALA A 102 3.29 2.08 -6.35
C ALA A 102 3.18 0.74 -7.11
N ASP A 103 3.75 -0.33 -6.54
CA ASP A 103 3.72 -1.68 -7.13
C ASP A 103 2.30 -2.26 -7.10
N ILE A 104 1.49 -1.99 -6.06
CA ILE A 104 0.07 -2.33 -6.03
C ILE A 104 -0.68 -1.61 -7.13
N LEU A 105 -0.46 -0.30 -7.29
CA LEU A 105 -1.12 0.49 -8.32
C LEU A 105 -0.78 -0.04 -9.73
N GLU A 106 0.51 -0.26 -10.02
CA GLU A 106 0.94 -0.81 -11.31
C GLU A 106 0.36 -2.21 -11.55
N PHE A 107 0.33 -3.07 -10.52
CA PHE A 107 -0.32 -4.37 -10.61
C PHE A 107 -1.79 -4.24 -10.98
N LEU A 108 -2.55 -3.35 -10.35
CA LEU A 108 -3.98 -3.16 -10.64
C LEU A 108 -4.22 -2.59 -12.04
N VAL A 109 -3.40 -1.63 -12.47
CA VAL A 109 -3.42 -1.08 -13.83
C VAL A 109 -3.23 -2.19 -14.87
N ASN A 110 -2.26 -3.07 -14.66
CA ASN A 110 -2.00 -4.19 -15.57
C ASN A 110 -3.09 -5.27 -15.46
N ARG A 111 -3.54 -5.59 -14.24
CA ARG A 111 -4.53 -6.63 -13.98
C ARG A 111 -5.87 -6.33 -14.67
N TRP A 112 -6.27 -5.08 -14.69
CA TRP A 112 -7.49 -4.61 -15.35
C TRP A 112 -7.26 -4.07 -16.77
N LYS A 113 -6.02 -4.18 -17.28
CA LYS A 113 -5.63 -3.75 -18.63
C LYS A 113 -6.06 -2.31 -18.94
N ILE A 114 -5.87 -1.41 -17.98
CA ILE A 114 -6.37 -0.04 -18.07
C ILE A 114 -5.81 0.68 -19.31
N GLY A 115 -4.55 0.44 -19.67
CA GLY A 115 -3.93 1.02 -20.87
C GLY A 115 -4.55 0.57 -22.20
N ASP A 116 -5.25 -0.58 -22.21
CA ASP A 116 -5.86 -1.15 -23.42
C ASP A 116 -7.35 -0.78 -23.56
N LEU A 117 -7.91 -0.04 -22.60
CA LEU A 117 -9.31 0.40 -22.68
C LEU A 117 -9.50 1.35 -23.87
N THR A 118 -10.58 1.12 -24.61
CA THR A 118 -10.99 1.93 -25.77
C THR A 118 -12.45 2.33 -25.65
N GLY A 119 -12.91 3.29 -26.46
CA GLY A 119 -14.31 3.75 -26.42
C GLY A 119 -14.67 4.56 -25.18
N LEU A 120 -13.67 5.08 -24.45
CA LEU A 120 -13.88 5.96 -23.31
C LEU A 120 -14.29 7.37 -23.74
N SER A 121 -15.00 8.07 -22.86
CA SER A 121 -15.31 9.49 -23.01
C SER A 121 -14.03 10.33 -22.91
N GLY A 122 -14.12 11.62 -23.25
CA GLY A 122 -12.98 12.54 -23.10
C GLY A 122 -12.46 12.64 -21.65
N GLU A 123 -13.33 12.51 -20.65
CA GLU A 123 -12.93 12.45 -19.24
C GLU A 123 -12.36 11.08 -18.87
N GLY A 124 -12.93 10.00 -19.41
CA GLY A 124 -12.42 8.64 -19.25
C GLY A 124 -10.98 8.48 -19.76
N ASN A 125 -10.67 9.02 -20.94
CA ASN A 125 -9.29 9.02 -21.48
C ASN A 125 -8.31 9.79 -20.57
N LYS A 126 -8.72 10.96 -20.03
CA LYS A 126 -7.88 11.70 -19.07
C LYS A 126 -7.66 10.90 -17.77
N ALA A 127 -8.66 10.19 -17.30
CA ALA A 127 -8.57 9.34 -16.12
C ALA A 127 -7.65 8.13 -16.38
N GLN A 128 -7.76 7.49 -17.54
CA GLN A 128 -6.89 6.42 -18.00
C GLN A 128 -5.41 6.87 -18.02
N ASP A 129 -5.11 7.97 -18.70
CA ASP A 129 -3.76 8.55 -18.78
C ASP A 129 -3.19 8.87 -17.38
N PHE A 130 -4.03 9.47 -16.52
CA PHE A 130 -3.63 9.80 -15.17
C PHE A 130 -3.22 8.55 -14.37
N VAL A 131 -4.07 7.51 -14.36
CA VAL A 131 -3.83 6.30 -13.58
C VAL A 131 -2.64 5.52 -14.14
N CYS A 132 -2.53 5.37 -15.46
CA CYS A 132 -1.42 4.65 -16.11
C CYS A 132 -0.05 5.29 -15.87
N THR A 133 0.00 6.62 -15.69
CA THR A 133 1.27 7.35 -15.47
C THR A 133 1.60 7.57 -13.99
N LEU A 134 0.71 7.19 -13.07
CA LEU A 134 0.84 7.55 -11.66
C LEU A 134 1.87 6.70 -10.90
N ALA A 135 1.97 5.40 -11.14
CA ALA A 135 2.94 4.55 -10.44
C ALA A 135 4.40 5.00 -10.64
N PRO A 136 4.89 5.29 -11.87
CA PRO A 136 6.22 5.87 -12.07
C PRO A 136 6.43 7.23 -11.38
N ARG A 137 5.37 8.05 -11.28
CA ARG A 137 5.45 9.34 -10.58
C ARG A 137 5.62 9.16 -9.07
N ILE A 138 4.90 8.22 -8.47
CA ILE A 138 5.00 7.90 -7.04
C ILE A 138 6.41 7.40 -6.72
N ARG A 139 6.96 6.47 -7.52
CA ARG A 139 8.33 5.97 -7.33
C ARG A 139 9.36 7.09 -7.33
N LYS A 140 9.32 8.00 -8.33
CA LYS A 140 10.23 9.16 -8.40
C LYS A 140 10.10 10.11 -7.20
N LEU A 141 8.88 10.28 -6.68
CA LEU A 141 8.65 11.11 -5.49
C LEU A 141 9.22 10.46 -4.24
N GLU A 142 9.06 9.15 -4.08
CA GLU A 142 9.63 8.41 -2.97
C GLU A 142 11.17 8.44 -3.00
N GLU A 143 11.80 8.14 -4.14
CA GLU A 143 13.26 8.18 -4.27
C GLU A 143 13.84 9.54 -3.82
N ARG A 144 13.18 10.63 -4.19
CA ARG A 144 13.54 11.99 -3.76
C ARG A 144 13.33 12.20 -2.27
N ALA A 145 12.25 11.67 -1.70
CA ALA A 145 11.97 11.78 -0.26
C ALA A 145 13.02 11.01 0.56
N GLN A 146 13.35 9.78 0.18
CA GLN A 146 14.39 8.97 0.82
C GLN A 146 15.76 9.64 0.71
N ALA A 147 16.11 10.22 -0.45
CA ALA A 147 17.37 10.94 -0.62
C ALA A 147 17.52 12.13 0.35
N ARG A 148 16.41 12.80 0.71
CA ARG A 148 16.37 13.91 1.67
C ARG A 148 16.33 13.46 3.12
N ALA A 149 15.78 12.28 3.41
CA ALA A 149 15.61 11.74 4.76
C ALA A 149 16.90 11.21 5.42
N LYS A 150 18.06 11.31 4.76
CA LYS A 150 19.38 10.86 5.27
C LYS A 150 19.92 11.65 6.49
N GLN A 151 19.09 12.36 7.23
CA GLN A 151 19.46 13.00 8.50
C GLN A 151 19.37 11.99 9.65
N ALA A 152 19.98 12.30 10.79
CA ALA A 152 20.08 11.40 11.94
C ALA A 152 18.71 10.78 12.28
N PRO A 153 18.60 9.43 12.39
CA PRO A 153 17.32 8.79 12.58
C PRO A 153 16.68 9.20 13.90
N ALA A 154 15.42 9.63 13.86
CA ALA A 154 14.66 9.90 15.07
C ALA A 154 14.45 8.59 15.85
N ILE A 155 14.78 8.61 17.14
CA ILE A 155 14.54 7.49 18.06
C ILE A 155 13.44 7.92 19.01
N ILE A 156 12.28 7.28 18.93
CA ILE A 156 11.09 7.67 19.69
C ILE A 156 10.55 6.51 20.54
N PRO A 157 9.90 6.78 21.69
CA PRO A 157 9.25 5.75 22.50
C PRO A 157 7.91 5.32 21.85
N PHE A 158 7.55 4.05 22.04
CA PHE A 158 6.20 3.54 21.72
C PHE A 158 5.58 2.91 22.97
N SER A 159 4.34 3.30 23.30
CA SER A 159 3.62 2.76 24.46
C SER A 159 3.38 1.25 24.37
N TRP A 160 3.26 0.70 23.16
CA TRP A 160 3.05 -0.74 22.90
C TRP A 160 4.21 -1.63 23.35
N ILE A 161 5.38 -1.05 23.58
CA ILE A 161 6.59 -1.75 24.02
C ILE A 161 7.14 -1.14 25.32
N ASP A 162 6.24 -0.70 26.22
CA ASP A 162 6.59 -0.16 27.54
C ASP A 162 7.49 1.09 27.45
N ASP A 163 7.16 2.00 26.53
CA ASP A 163 7.90 3.24 26.26
C ASP A 163 9.38 3.01 25.86
N ARG A 164 9.77 1.77 25.52
CA ARG A 164 11.05 1.49 24.87
C ARG A 164 11.12 2.21 23.53
N LYS A 165 12.33 2.62 23.16
CA LYS A 165 12.55 3.46 21.99
C LYS A 165 13.01 2.65 20.79
N VAL A 166 12.48 2.99 19.62
CA VAL A 166 12.91 2.42 18.33
C VAL A 166 13.24 3.54 17.36
N GLN A 167 14.10 3.21 16.41
CA GLN A 167 14.39 4.07 15.27
C GLN A 167 13.17 4.12 14.34
N LEU A 168 12.75 5.33 13.98
CA LEU A 168 11.81 5.55 12.88
C LEU A 168 12.47 5.18 11.54
#